data_AF-A0A1H8WSL3-F1
#
_entry.id   AF-A0A1H8WSL3-F1
#
_cell.length_a   1.000
_cell.length_b   1.000
_cell.length_c   1.000
_cell.angle_alpha   90.00
_cell.angle_beta   90.00
_cell.angle_gamma   90.00
#
_symmetry.space_group_name_H-M   'P 1'
#
loop_
_entity.id
_entity.type
_entity.pdbx_description
1 polymer ?
#
loop_
_entity_poly.entity_id
_entity_poly.type
_entity_poly.pdbx_seq_one_letter_code
_entity_poly.pdbx_strand_id
1 'polypeptide(L)'
;MTHSMTPPAPPGAAQSGPRWWGDRSVKTKVLGTVAVSAVVTGVVGFMGLQALGSAADAADALYDDNLQGVAAAADMDGLVADMRVNIRDTVVGADPAAAMARIDELEAAFTAASQAYRAETTTSDRLAVLDSVDAGMAAYVDFQENVLVPYVQAGDFDSWISSNASEGAPLVTAVEEQIAGLRSAEDAEAQQAAADTRSHYESQRTLALVLMIAGIALAAGLGLWIATGIARQAARVGLVTAALSRGDLTVRSGLDTSDELGRMGQALDAAVVELGAVMSSVVASADAVAASSEELSASSAQISASAEETSAQSGVVSSAAEEVTRNVQTVAAGAEEMGASIREIATNAAEASEVA
;
A
#
# COMPACT_ATOMS: atom_id res chain seq x y z
N MET A 1 4.43 33.57 -60.59
CA MET A 1 3.42 33.43 -59.51
C MET A 1 2.97 31.98 -59.46
N THR A 2 3.56 31.18 -58.59
CA THR A 2 3.13 29.82 -58.28
C THR A 2 3.37 29.60 -56.79
N HIS A 3 2.32 29.78 -55.99
CA HIS A 3 2.32 29.52 -54.56
C HIS A 3 2.10 28.02 -54.33
N SER A 4 3.13 27.31 -53.87
CA SER A 4 3.01 25.96 -53.33
C SER A 4 2.61 26.05 -51.85
N MET A 5 1.36 25.66 -51.56
CA MET A 5 0.88 25.44 -50.18
C MET A 5 1.21 24.00 -49.76
N THR A 6 2.07 23.87 -48.76
CA THR A 6 2.37 22.61 -48.07
C THR A 6 1.20 22.28 -47.12
N PRO A 7 0.71 21.03 -47.07
CA PRO A 7 -0.38 20.66 -46.15
C PRO A 7 0.10 20.65 -44.69
N PRO A 8 -0.78 20.98 -43.72
CA PRO A 8 -0.44 20.95 -42.30
C PRO A 8 -0.16 19.52 -41.83
N ALA A 9 0.87 19.37 -41.00
CA ALA A 9 1.26 18.11 -40.39
C ALA A 9 0.14 17.58 -39.46
N PRO A 10 -0.06 16.25 -39.37
CA PRO A 10 -1.07 15.66 -38.48
C PRO A 10 -0.74 15.96 -37.01
N PRO A 11 -1.76 16.14 -36.14
CA PRO A 11 -1.54 16.41 -34.72
C PRO A 11 -0.80 15.23 -34.08
N GLY A 12 0.30 15.56 -33.39
CA GLY A 12 1.15 14.58 -32.73
C GLY A 12 0.37 13.71 -31.76
N ALA A 13 0.51 12.40 -31.91
CA ALA A 13 0.01 11.42 -30.96
C ALA A 13 0.57 11.76 -29.57
N ALA A 14 -0.31 12.17 -28.66
CA ALA A 14 0.03 12.35 -27.26
C ALA A 14 0.60 11.02 -26.75
N GLN A 15 1.85 11.06 -26.28
CA GLN A 15 2.54 9.90 -25.74
C GLN A 15 1.78 9.41 -24.51
N SER A 16 0.93 8.41 -24.69
CA SER A 16 0.26 7.71 -23.61
C SER A 16 1.32 7.07 -22.73
N GLY A 17 1.34 7.38 -21.44
CA GLY A 17 2.18 6.68 -20.45
C GLY A 17 1.97 5.16 -20.53
N PRO A 18 2.82 4.36 -19.87
CA PRO A 18 2.86 2.91 -20.09
C PRO A 18 1.51 2.25 -19.79
N ARG A 19 0.78 1.88 -20.86
CA ARG A 19 -0.57 1.29 -20.85
C ARG A 19 -0.66 0.06 -19.93
N TRP A 20 0.47 -0.63 -19.75
CA TRP A 20 0.64 -1.81 -18.91
C TRP A 20 0.10 -1.67 -17.48
N TRP A 21 0.17 -0.47 -16.88
CA TRP A 21 -0.30 -0.25 -15.51
C TRP A 21 -1.79 0.11 -15.48
N GLY A 22 -2.25 0.86 -16.48
CA GLY A 22 -3.66 1.21 -16.66
C GLY A 22 -4.54 -0.03 -16.82
N ASP A 23 -4.03 -1.07 -17.48
CA ASP A 23 -4.76 -2.32 -17.76
C ASP A 23 -4.80 -3.30 -16.56
N ARG A 24 -4.09 -3.03 -15.46
CA ARG A 24 -4.16 -3.89 -14.27
C ARG A 24 -5.46 -3.70 -13.51
N SER A 25 -5.94 -4.77 -12.89
CA SER A 25 -7.13 -4.72 -12.03
C SER A 25 -6.98 -3.68 -10.92
N VAL A 26 -8.08 -3.07 -10.51
CA VAL A 26 -8.15 -2.15 -9.36
C VAL A 26 -7.61 -2.81 -8.10
N LYS A 27 -7.91 -4.10 -7.89
CA LYS A 27 -7.38 -4.90 -6.77
C LYS A 27 -5.85 -4.95 -6.78
N THR A 28 -5.24 -5.22 -7.93
CA THR A 28 -3.78 -5.28 -8.05
C THR A 28 -3.14 -3.91 -7.77
N LYS A 29 -3.73 -2.83 -8.27
CA LYS A 29 -3.25 -1.46 -8.03
C LYS A 29 -3.28 -1.12 -6.53
N VAL A 30 -4.39 -1.39 -5.85
CA VAL A 30 -4.55 -1.11 -4.40
C VAL A 30 -3.63 -2.00 -3.56
N LEU A 31 -3.61 -3.32 -3.81
CA LEU A 31 -2.74 -4.24 -3.07
C LEU A 31 -1.25 -3.93 -3.29
N GLY A 32 -0.87 -3.43 -4.47
CA GLY A 32 0.50 -2.98 -4.74
C GLY A 32 0.94 -1.87 -3.78
N THR A 33 0.11 -0.85 -3.58
CA THR A 33 0.42 0.25 -2.64
C THR A 33 0.50 -0.25 -1.19
N VAL A 34 -0.43 -1.12 -0.79
CA VAL A 34 -0.41 -1.73 0.56
C VAL A 34 0.84 -2.59 0.76
N ALA A 35 1.26 -3.36 -0.25
CA ALA A 35 2.46 -4.16 -0.19
C ALA A 35 3.72 -3.31 -0.03
N VAL A 36 3.81 -2.16 -0.73
CA VAL A 36 4.92 -1.22 -0.56
C VAL A 36 4.98 -0.71 0.88
N SER A 37 3.85 -0.29 1.46
CA SER A 37 3.80 0.13 2.87
C SER A 37 4.21 -0.98 3.82
N ALA A 38 3.73 -2.21 3.60
CA ALA A 38 4.07 -3.36 4.44
C ALA A 38 5.57 -3.69 4.40
N VAL A 39 6.19 -3.60 3.21
CA VAL A 39 7.65 -3.78 3.05
C VAL A 39 8.42 -2.70 3.80
N VAL A 40 8.02 -1.43 3.66
CA VAL A 40 8.65 -0.32 4.39
C VAL A 40 8.56 -0.54 5.90
N THR A 41 7.37 -0.87 6.42
CA THR A 41 7.17 -1.16 7.84
C THR A 41 7.99 -2.35 8.29
N GLY A 42 8.05 -3.44 7.50
CA GLY A 42 8.84 -4.62 7.82
C GLY A 42 10.34 -4.33 7.88
N VAL A 43 10.86 -3.57 6.93
CA VAL A 43 12.29 -3.17 6.90
C VAL A 43 12.63 -2.28 8.07
N VAL A 44 11.83 -1.24 8.35
CA VAL A 44 12.08 -0.33 9.48
C VAL A 44 11.94 -1.06 10.81
N GLY A 45 10.95 -1.95 10.95
CA GLY A 45 10.78 -2.79 12.14
C GLY A 45 11.96 -3.72 12.37
N PHE A 46 12.44 -4.39 11.31
CA PHE A 46 13.63 -5.24 11.37
C PHE A 46 14.89 -4.46 11.77
N MET A 47 15.10 -3.29 11.17
CA MET A 47 16.21 -2.40 11.56
C MET A 47 16.13 -1.97 13.02
N GLY A 48 14.93 -1.69 13.53
CA GLY A 48 14.72 -1.36 14.93
C GLY A 48 15.09 -2.50 15.88
N LEU A 49 14.72 -3.73 15.53
CA LEU A 49 15.10 -4.93 16.30
C LEU A 49 16.61 -5.17 16.26
N GLN A 50 17.24 -4.98 15.10
CA GLN A 50 18.69 -5.13 14.97
C GLN A 50 19.45 -4.08 15.79
N ALA A 51 18.99 -2.82 15.80
CA ALA A 51 19.56 -1.75 16.60
C ALA A 51 19.46 -2.04 18.11
N LEU A 52 18.31 -2.56 18.55
CA LEU A 52 18.10 -2.98 19.94
C LEU A 52 19.00 -4.16 20.32
N GLY A 53 19.16 -5.14 19.44
CA GLY A 53 20.09 -6.26 19.65
C GLY A 53 21.53 -5.79 19.81
N SER A 54 22.02 -4.95 18.90
CA SER A 54 23.39 -4.42 19.00
C SER A 54 23.61 -3.56 20.25
N ALA A 55 22.57 -2.85 20.72
CA ALA A 55 22.67 -2.08 21.95
C ALA A 55 22.70 -2.96 23.21
N ALA A 56 22.01 -4.11 23.19
CA ALA A 56 22.09 -5.10 24.26
C ALA A 56 23.47 -5.77 24.28
N ASP A 57 23.97 -6.24 23.13
CA ASP A 57 25.29 -6.87 23.01
C ASP A 57 26.41 -5.93 23.46
N ALA A 58 26.32 -4.63 23.11
CA ALA A 58 27.28 -3.63 23.55
C ALA A 58 27.21 -3.33 25.06
N ALA A 59 26.01 -3.42 25.66
CA ALA A 59 25.84 -3.26 27.09
C ALA A 59 26.41 -4.45 27.87
N ASP A 60 26.23 -5.66 27.37
CA ASP A 60 26.82 -6.88 27.93
C ASP A 60 28.35 -6.81 27.83
N ALA A 61 28.91 -6.42 26.67
CA ALA A 61 30.36 -6.24 26.51
C ALA A 61 30.94 -5.17 27.45
N LEU A 62 30.27 -4.02 27.63
CA LEU A 62 30.72 -2.99 28.58
C LEU A 62 30.73 -3.50 30.03
N TYR A 63 29.82 -4.41 30.38
CA TYR A 63 29.74 -4.97 31.72
C TYR A 63 30.78 -6.08 31.93
N ASP A 64 30.79 -7.09 31.05
CA ASP A 64 31.65 -8.27 31.17
C ASP A 64 33.11 -7.91 30.86
N ASP A 65 33.40 -7.31 29.70
CA ASP A 65 34.78 -7.12 29.24
C ASP A 65 35.49 -5.95 29.95
N ASN A 66 34.78 -4.87 30.30
CA ASN A 66 35.41 -3.67 30.86
C ASN A 66 35.18 -3.50 32.36
N LEU A 67 33.93 -3.61 32.85
CA LEU A 67 33.63 -3.29 34.25
C LEU A 67 34.22 -4.33 35.22
N GLN A 68 34.21 -5.62 34.84
CA GLN A 68 34.86 -6.66 35.62
C GLN A 68 36.39 -6.52 35.62
N GLY A 69 36.99 -6.18 34.47
CA GLY A 69 38.43 -5.87 34.38
C GLY A 69 38.84 -4.69 35.27
N VAL A 70 38.09 -3.60 35.26
CA VAL A 70 38.33 -2.45 36.16
C VAL A 70 38.22 -2.86 37.63
N ALA A 71 37.25 -3.70 37.99
CA ALA A 71 37.07 -4.19 39.36
C ALA A 71 38.26 -5.06 39.80
N ALA A 72 38.67 -6.04 38.99
CA ALA A 72 39.81 -6.90 39.29
C ALA A 72 41.12 -6.10 39.41
N ALA A 73 41.34 -5.09 38.55
CA ALA A 73 42.49 -4.20 38.66
C ALA A 73 42.44 -3.30 39.90
N ALA A 74 41.25 -2.86 40.33
CA ALA A 74 41.09 -2.13 41.58
C ALA A 74 41.33 -3.03 42.82
N ASP A 75 40.94 -4.31 42.77
CA ASP A 75 41.22 -5.28 43.82
C ASP A 75 42.74 -5.52 43.93
N MET A 76 43.45 -5.66 42.81
CA MET A 76 44.92 -5.75 42.80
C MET A 76 45.58 -4.53 43.47
N ASP A 77 45.14 -3.31 43.13
CA ASP A 77 45.63 -2.06 43.73
C ASP A 77 45.42 -2.04 45.25
N GLY A 78 44.24 -2.45 45.72
CA GLY A 78 43.92 -2.56 47.14
C GLY A 78 44.77 -3.60 47.87
N LEU A 79 45.01 -4.76 47.25
CA LEU A 79 45.82 -5.83 47.83
C LEU A 79 47.31 -5.45 47.94
N VAL A 80 47.82 -4.71 46.95
CA VAL A 80 49.16 -4.11 47.03
C VAL A 80 49.25 -3.16 48.22
N ALA A 81 48.26 -2.27 48.39
CA ALA A 81 48.22 -1.36 49.53
C ALA A 81 48.15 -2.09 50.88
N ASP A 82 47.31 -3.12 50.98
CA ASP A 82 47.20 -3.96 52.19
C ASP A 82 48.52 -4.66 52.52
N MET A 83 49.24 -5.16 51.51
CA MET A 83 50.52 -5.83 51.72
C MET A 83 51.59 -4.85 52.21
N ARG A 84 51.62 -3.63 51.67
CA ARG A 84 52.50 -2.54 52.14
C ARG A 84 52.22 -2.16 53.58
N VAL A 85 50.95 -2.09 53.99
CA VAL A 85 50.55 -1.81 55.37
C VAL A 85 50.97 -2.96 56.27
N ASN A 86 50.68 -4.21 55.90
CA ASN A 86 50.98 -5.39 56.69
C ASN A 86 52.48 -5.53 57.01
N ILE A 87 53.36 -5.38 56.00
CA ILE A 87 54.81 -5.47 56.26
C ILE A 87 55.31 -4.30 57.11
N ARG A 88 54.76 -3.09 56.92
CA ARG A 88 55.12 -1.92 57.74
C ARG A 88 54.67 -2.09 59.19
N ASP A 89 53.54 -2.74 59.43
CA ASP A 89 53.00 -2.92 60.78
C ASP A 89 53.92 -3.76 61.68
N THR A 90 54.78 -4.61 61.09
CA THR A 90 55.83 -5.34 61.82
C THR A 90 56.85 -4.43 62.51
N VAL A 91 57.10 -3.24 61.94
CA VAL A 91 58.03 -2.24 62.49
C VAL A 91 57.42 -1.46 63.66
N VAL A 92 56.08 -1.37 63.70
CA VAL A 92 55.35 -0.69 64.79
C VAL A 92 54.81 -1.66 65.85
N GLY A 93 55.29 -2.92 65.84
CA GLY A 93 55.08 -3.88 66.91
C GLY A 93 54.05 -4.98 66.64
N ALA A 94 53.60 -5.16 65.39
CA ALA A 94 52.83 -6.34 65.02
C ALA A 94 53.67 -7.63 65.07
N ASP A 95 53.03 -8.77 65.30
CA ASP A 95 53.68 -10.09 65.34
C ASP A 95 54.26 -10.46 63.96
N PRO A 96 55.59 -10.65 63.83
CA PRO A 96 56.22 -11.00 62.56
C PRO A 96 55.71 -12.32 61.96
N ALA A 97 55.38 -13.32 62.79
CA ALA A 97 54.90 -14.60 62.29
C ALA A 97 53.49 -14.48 61.69
N ALA A 98 52.62 -13.71 62.33
CA ALA A 98 51.28 -13.41 61.81
C ALA A 98 51.35 -12.55 60.53
N ALA A 99 52.26 -11.57 60.48
CA ALA A 99 52.45 -10.74 59.30
C ALA A 99 52.94 -11.55 58.09
N MET A 100 53.86 -12.51 58.28
CA MET A 100 54.30 -13.41 57.21
C MET A 100 53.16 -14.26 56.66
N ALA A 101 52.38 -14.91 57.53
CA ALA A 101 51.21 -15.68 57.09
C ALA A 101 50.21 -14.81 56.32
N ARG A 102 50.08 -13.53 56.69
CA ARG A 102 49.23 -12.57 55.98
C ARG A 102 49.80 -12.15 54.61
N ILE A 103 51.12 -12.15 54.42
CA ILE A 103 51.74 -11.92 53.10
C ILE A 103 51.34 -13.03 52.13
N ASP A 104 51.46 -14.30 52.55
CA ASP A 104 51.06 -15.46 51.73
C ASP A 104 49.58 -15.36 51.31
N GLU A 105 48.70 -14.98 52.25
CA GLU A 105 47.26 -14.78 51.97
C GLU A 105 47.00 -13.66 50.96
N LEU A 106 47.70 -12.53 51.10
CA LEU A 106 47.55 -11.37 50.22
C LEU A 106 48.14 -11.63 48.84
N GLU A 107 49.25 -12.35 48.73
CA GLU A 107 49.84 -12.79 47.46
C GLU A 107 48.89 -13.75 46.72
N ALA A 108 48.32 -14.71 47.44
CA ALA A 108 47.35 -15.64 46.87
C ALA A 108 46.08 -14.90 46.37
N ALA A 109 45.58 -13.93 47.14
CA ALA A 109 44.46 -13.09 46.73
C ALA A 109 44.80 -12.22 45.51
N PHE A 110 46.01 -11.66 45.45
CA PHE A 110 46.47 -10.87 44.32
C PHE A 110 46.55 -11.72 43.05
N THR A 111 47.13 -12.91 43.17
CA THR A 111 47.21 -13.88 42.08
C THR A 111 45.81 -14.26 41.56
N ALA A 112 44.84 -14.44 42.46
CA ALA A 112 43.46 -14.70 42.08
C ALA A 112 42.82 -13.52 41.34
N ALA A 113 43.05 -12.28 41.80
CA ALA A 113 42.56 -11.07 41.13
C ALA A 113 43.20 -10.87 39.74
N SER A 114 44.50 -11.13 39.61
CA SER A 114 45.21 -11.12 38.32
C SER A 114 44.66 -12.18 37.36
N GLN A 115 44.38 -13.39 37.83
CA GLN A 115 43.76 -14.44 37.01
C GLN A 115 42.33 -14.09 36.59
N ALA A 116 41.54 -13.46 37.48
CA ALA A 116 40.22 -12.96 37.12
C ALA A 116 40.34 -11.90 36.01
N TYR A 117 41.24 -10.92 36.14
CA TYR A 117 41.50 -9.94 35.09
C TYR A 117 41.90 -10.60 33.76
N ARG A 118 42.76 -11.62 33.80
CA ARG A 118 43.21 -12.37 32.62
C ARG A 118 42.07 -13.11 31.91
N ALA A 119 41.04 -13.53 32.64
CA ALA A 119 39.90 -14.24 32.07
C ALA A 119 38.98 -13.32 31.26
N GLU A 120 38.90 -12.04 31.63
CA GLU A 120 38.00 -11.05 31.02
C GLU A 120 38.60 -10.34 29.79
N THR A 121 39.92 -10.42 29.57
CA THR A 121 40.56 -9.73 28.43
C THR A 121 41.28 -10.68 27.48
N THR A 122 41.09 -10.46 26.18
CA THR A 122 41.86 -11.12 25.10
C THR A 122 42.88 -10.19 24.44
N THR A 123 42.98 -8.94 24.91
CA THR A 123 43.83 -7.91 24.32
C THR A 123 45.30 -8.16 24.66
N SER A 124 46.11 -8.45 23.63
CA SER A 124 47.53 -8.81 23.80
C SER A 124 48.34 -7.80 24.59
N ASP A 125 48.06 -6.50 24.40
CA ASP A 125 48.81 -5.42 25.05
C ASP A 125 48.50 -5.34 26.54
N ARG A 126 47.25 -5.60 26.94
CA ARG A 126 46.84 -5.66 28.36
C ARG A 126 47.41 -6.87 29.05
N LEU A 127 47.42 -8.01 28.38
CA LEU A 127 48.03 -9.23 28.89
C LEU A 127 49.55 -9.04 29.14
N ALA A 128 50.25 -8.33 28.26
CA ALA A 128 51.67 -8.02 28.44
C ALA A 128 51.93 -7.07 29.63
N VAL A 129 51.04 -6.09 29.86
CA VAL A 129 51.10 -5.23 31.04
C VAL A 129 50.78 -6.02 32.31
N LEU A 130 49.78 -6.90 32.27
CA LEU A 130 49.44 -7.79 33.38
C LEU A 130 50.61 -8.73 33.73
N ASP A 131 51.29 -9.29 32.74
CA ASP A 131 52.50 -10.10 32.96
C ASP A 131 53.60 -9.29 33.66
N SER A 132 53.70 -7.99 33.37
CA SER A 132 54.64 -7.08 34.04
C SER A 132 54.22 -6.78 35.49
N VAL A 133 52.91 -6.64 35.73
CA VAL A 133 52.32 -6.48 37.06
C VAL A 133 52.59 -7.72 37.92
N ASP A 134 52.33 -8.91 37.38
CA ASP A 134 52.59 -10.20 38.05
C ASP A 134 54.08 -10.35 38.41
N ALA A 135 54.98 -10.01 37.47
CA ALA A 135 56.42 -10.08 37.69
C ALA A 135 56.91 -9.04 38.73
N GLY A 136 56.38 -7.83 38.69
CA GLY A 136 56.71 -6.78 39.65
C GLY A 136 56.22 -7.13 41.06
N MET A 137 55.03 -7.73 41.16
CA MET A 137 54.49 -8.18 42.44
C MET A 137 55.32 -9.33 43.02
N ALA A 138 55.69 -10.32 42.20
CA ALA A 138 56.56 -11.41 42.63
C ALA A 138 57.92 -10.90 43.14
N ALA A 139 58.51 -9.90 42.46
CA ALA A 139 59.74 -9.26 42.92
C ALA A 139 59.56 -8.49 44.24
N TYR A 140 58.39 -7.89 44.46
CA TYR A 140 58.09 -7.20 45.71
C TYR A 140 57.90 -8.18 46.87
N VAL A 141 57.21 -9.30 46.66
CA VAL A 141 57.07 -10.38 47.66
C VAL A 141 58.44 -10.97 48.01
N ASP A 142 59.25 -11.31 47.00
CA ASP A 142 60.62 -11.81 47.21
C ASP A 142 61.47 -10.83 48.02
N PHE A 143 61.37 -9.53 47.73
CA PHE A 143 62.04 -8.50 48.53
C PHE A 143 61.54 -8.44 49.97
N GLN A 144 60.23 -8.59 50.22
CA GLN A 144 59.71 -8.65 51.58
C GLN A 144 60.27 -9.87 52.34
N GLU A 145 60.21 -11.05 51.74
CA GLU A 145 60.63 -12.30 52.38
C GLU A 145 62.13 -12.39 52.61
N ASN A 146 62.94 -11.99 51.62
CA ASN A 146 64.38 -12.22 51.63
C ASN A 146 65.19 -11.02 52.12
N VAL A 147 64.59 -9.83 52.21
CA VAL A 147 65.28 -8.61 52.69
C VAL A 147 64.60 -8.05 53.93
N LEU A 148 63.30 -7.74 53.87
CA LEU A 148 62.62 -7.05 54.98
C LEU A 148 62.36 -7.94 56.20
N VAL A 149 61.87 -9.16 56.01
CA VAL A 149 61.57 -10.10 57.10
C VAL A 149 62.81 -10.43 57.95
N PRO A 150 64.00 -10.70 57.39
CA PRO A 150 65.22 -10.88 58.17
C PRO A 150 65.56 -9.69 59.09
N TYR A 151 65.36 -8.46 58.63
CA TYR A 151 65.58 -7.28 59.47
C TYR A 151 64.59 -7.19 60.63
N VAL A 152 63.32 -7.53 60.41
CA VAL A 152 62.30 -7.61 61.46
C VAL A 152 62.68 -8.67 62.50
N GLN A 153 63.09 -9.85 62.07
CA GLN A 153 63.51 -10.95 62.96
C GLN A 153 64.77 -10.60 63.77
N ALA A 154 65.67 -9.81 63.19
CA ALA A 154 66.88 -9.31 63.86
C ALA A 154 66.63 -8.08 64.75
N GLY A 155 65.45 -7.44 64.65
CA GLY A 155 65.15 -6.18 65.32
C GLY A 155 65.89 -4.96 64.74
N ASP A 156 66.39 -5.06 63.50
CA ASP A 156 67.14 -4.00 62.81
C ASP A 156 66.22 -3.12 61.96
N PHE A 157 65.45 -2.26 62.62
CA PHE A 157 64.47 -1.40 61.94
C PHE A 157 65.11 -0.26 61.12
N ASP A 158 66.32 0.15 61.44
CA ASP A 158 67.02 1.19 60.67
C ASP A 158 67.38 0.67 59.26
N SER A 159 67.92 -0.55 59.18
CA SER A 159 68.18 -1.22 57.90
C SER A 159 66.88 -1.52 57.15
N TRP A 160 65.82 -1.95 57.85
CA TRP A 160 64.50 -2.14 57.24
C TRP A 160 63.99 -0.86 56.57
N ILE A 161 64.02 0.28 57.28
CA ILE A 161 63.53 1.57 56.77
C ILE A 161 64.34 2.00 55.55
N SER A 162 65.67 1.88 55.61
CA SER A 162 66.55 2.25 54.50
C SER A 162 66.29 1.39 53.26
N SER A 163 66.28 0.06 53.39
CA SER A 163 66.06 -0.86 52.28
C SER A 163 64.65 -0.72 51.70
N ASN A 164 63.62 -0.58 52.55
CA ASN A 164 62.26 -0.36 52.08
C ASN A 164 62.15 0.98 51.30
N ALA A 165 62.86 2.03 51.71
CA ALA A 165 62.84 3.30 50.99
C ALA A 165 63.62 3.25 49.65
N SER A 166 64.76 2.55 49.59
CA SER A 166 65.63 2.52 48.41
C SER A 166 65.24 1.49 47.35
N GLU A 167 64.63 0.38 47.76
CA GLU A 167 64.34 -0.77 46.88
C GLU A 167 62.86 -1.15 46.90
N GLY A 168 62.25 -1.28 48.09
CA GLY A 168 60.84 -1.69 48.23
C GLY A 168 59.85 -0.68 47.65
N ALA A 169 60.02 0.61 47.95
CA ALA A 169 59.15 1.67 47.48
C ALA A 169 59.18 1.83 45.95
N PRO A 170 60.35 1.83 45.27
CA PRO A 170 60.39 1.79 43.81
C PRO A 170 59.70 0.58 43.18
N LEU A 171 59.86 -0.63 43.75
CA LEU A 171 59.19 -1.83 43.25
C LEU A 171 57.67 -1.67 43.29
N VAL A 172 57.13 -1.23 44.42
CA VAL A 172 55.68 -1.13 44.57
C VAL A 172 55.10 0.04 43.78
N THR A 173 55.80 1.17 43.65
CA THR A 173 55.38 2.27 42.78
C THR A 173 55.32 1.82 41.31
N ALA A 174 56.26 0.99 40.85
CA ALA A 174 56.21 0.46 39.50
C ALA A 174 54.98 -0.45 39.28
N VAL A 175 54.62 -1.28 40.26
CA VAL A 175 53.40 -2.12 40.21
C VAL A 175 52.14 -1.25 40.21
N GLU A 176 52.03 -0.29 41.14
CA GLU A 176 50.90 0.64 41.24
C GLU A 176 50.72 1.44 39.92
N GLU A 177 51.80 1.93 39.31
CA GLU A 177 51.75 2.64 38.02
C GLU A 177 51.26 1.74 36.86
N GLN A 178 51.67 0.48 36.82
CA GLN A 178 51.23 -0.48 35.80
C GLN A 178 49.75 -0.84 35.98
N ILE A 179 49.29 -1.08 37.21
CA ILE A 179 47.87 -1.31 37.52
C ILE A 179 47.04 -0.08 37.15
N ALA A 180 47.49 1.13 37.48
CA ALA A 180 46.84 2.36 37.08
C ALA A 180 46.77 2.50 35.54
N GLY A 181 47.83 2.08 34.83
CA GLY A 181 47.87 1.99 33.38
C GLY A 181 46.80 1.05 32.81
N LEU A 182 46.63 -0.15 33.40
CA LEU A 182 45.57 -1.09 33.03
C LEU A 182 44.19 -0.46 33.21
N ARG A 183 43.91 0.13 34.38
CA ARG A 183 42.61 0.78 34.66
C ARG A 183 42.30 1.92 33.69
N SER A 184 43.30 2.74 33.36
CA SER A 184 43.16 3.82 32.39
C SER A 184 42.87 3.29 30.98
N ALA A 185 43.53 2.19 30.58
CA ALA A 185 43.28 1.54 29.30
C ALA A 185 41.88 0.89 29.22
N GLU A 186 41.37 0.33 30.32
CA GLU A 186 40.00 -0.16 30.41
C GLU A 186 38.97 0.96 30.31
N ASP A 187 39.14 2.04 31.07
CA ASP A 187 38.23 3.20 31.04
C ASP A 187 38.20 3.86 29.66
N ALA A 188 39.36 4.02 29.01
CA ALA A 188 39.45 4.58 27.67
C ALA A 188 38.73 3.71 26.62
N GLU A 189 38.86 2.39 26.70
CA GLU A 189 38.16 1.47 25.79
C GLU A 189 36.66 1.46 26.05
N ALA A 190 36.23 1.42 27.31
CA ALA A 190 34.82 1.49 27.67
C ALA A 190 34.17 2.79 27.16
N GLN A 191 34.85 3.93 27.29
CA GLN A 191 34.38 5.20 26.75
C GLN A 191 34.30 5.18 25.21
N GLN A 192 35.31 4.59 24.55
CA GLN A 192 35.32 4.45 23.09
C GLN A 192 34.21 3.52 22.60
N ALA A 193 34.02 2.36 23.24
CA ALA A 193 32.95 1.41 22.92
C ALA A 193 31.57 2.03 23.11
N ALA A 194 31.37 2.82 24.18
CA ALA A 194 30.14 3.57 24.40
C ALA A 194 29.91 4.65 23.32
N ALA A 195 30.96 5.37 22.92
CA ALA A 195 30.90 6.39 21.86
C ALA A 195 30.59 5.77 20.49
N ASP A 196 31.23 4.64 20.16
CA ASP A 196 31.01 3.91 18.91
C ASP A 196 29.59 3.34 18.86
N THR A 197 29.12 2.74 19.95
CA THR A 197 27.74 2.25 20.08
C THR A 197 26.74 3.39 19.87
N ARG A 198 26.99 4.56 20.46
CA ARG A 198 26.15 5.74 20.27
C ARG A 198 26.15 6.24 18.83
N SER A 199 27.32 6.33 18.21
CA SER A 199 27.48 6.75 16.81
C SER A 199 26.75 5.79 15.84
N HIS A 200 26.90 4.48 16.07
CA HIS A 200 26.19 3.45 15.32
C HIS A 200 24.68 3.57 15.49
N TYR A 201 24.19 3.76 16.72
CA TYR A 201 22.77 3.98 16.98
C TYR A 201 22.25 5.24 16.29
N GLU A 202 22.95 6.38 16.39
CA GLU A 202 22.53 7.64 15.76
C GLU A 202 22.50 7.52 14.22
N SER A 203 23.46 6.83 13.63
CA SER A 203 23.51 6.54 12.19
C SER A 203 22.35 5.63 11.76
N GLN A 204 22.11 4.52 12.47
CA GLN A 204 21.00 3.61 12.19
C GLN A 204 19.63 4.30 12.38
N ARG A 205 19.48 5.12 13.43
CA ARG A 205 18.27 5.92 13.67
C ARG A 205 18.01 6.88 12.53
N THR A 206 19.03 7.60 12.08
CA THR A 206 18.91 8.56 10.96
C THR A 206 18.52 7.86 9.67
N LEU A 207 19.17 6.74 9.34
CA LEU A 207 18.83 5.93 8.18
C LEU A 207 17.39 5.39 8.27
N ALA A 208 16.97 4.87 9.42
CA ALA A 208 15.61 4.38 9.65
C ALA A 208 14.55 5.49 9.47
N LEU A 209 14.82 6.70 9.99
CA LEU A 209 13.92 7.85 9.81
C LEU A 209 13.84 8.28 8.34
N VAL A 210 14.97 8.34 7.62
CA VAL A 210 14.99 8.67 6.19
C VAL A 210 14.19 7.64 5.38
N LEU A 211 14.40 6.34 5.61
CA LEU A 211 13.66 5.27 4.94
C LEU A 211 12.18 5.29 5.29
N MET A 212 11.82 5.57 6.54
CA MET A 212 10.44 5.71 6.97
C MET A 212 9.75 6.86 6.25
N ILE A 213 10.35 8.06 6.25
CA ILE A 213 9.80 9.25 5.58
C ILE A 213 9.68 9.01 4.07
N ALA A 214 10.74 8.49 3.44
CA ALA A 214 10.74 8.18 2.01
C ALA A 214 9.67 7.15 1.65
N GLY A 215 9.51 6.10 2.47
CA GLY A 215 8.50 5.07 2.29
C GLY A 215 7.07 5.60 2.46
N ILE A 216 6.82 6.46 3.46
CA ILE A 216 5.54 7.15 3.63
C ILE A 216 5.24 8.04 2.43
N ALA A 217 6.22 8.85 1.99
CA ALA A 217 6.05 9.73 0.84
C ALA A 217 5.76 8.95 -0.45
N LEU A 218 6.45 7.82 -0.67
CA LEU A 218 6.22 6.93 -1.80
C LEU A 218 4.83 6.29 -1.74
N ALA A 219 4.44 5.75 -0.59
CA ALA A 219 3.13 5.14 -0.40
C ALA A 219 1.98 6.15 -0.59
N ALA A 220 2.14 7.36 -0.05
CA ALA A 220 1.19 8.45 -0.23
C ALA A 220 1.12 8.90 -1.70
N GLY A 221 2.27 9.07 -2.37
CA GLY A 221 2.34 9.44 -3.77
C GLY A 221 1.68 8.41 -4.70
N LEU A 222 2.00 7.13 -4.52
CA LEU A 222 1.37 6.03 -5.26
C LEU A 222 -0.12 5.91 -4.95
N GLY A 223 -0.50 6.04 -3.68
CA GLY A 223 -1.90 6.03 -3.23
C GLY A 223 -2.72 7.14 -3.87
N LEU A 224 -2.24 8.39 -3.84
CA LEU A 224 -2.89 9.53 -4.47
C LEU A 224 -2.96 9.39 -6.00
N TRP A 225 -1.89 8.91 -6.63
CA TRP A 225 -1.87 8.69 -8.07
C TRP A 225 -2.92 7.65 -8.51
N ILE A 226 -3.01 6.52 -7.81
CA ILE A 226 -4.00 5.47 -8.09
C ILE A 226 -5.42 5.96 -7.76
N ALA A 227 -5.63 6.57 -6.59
CA ALA A 227 -6.94 7.05 -6.16
C ALA A 227 -7.50 8.10 -7.12
N THR A 228 -6.68 9.06 -7.55
CA THR A 228 -7.11 10.09 -8.51
C THR A 228 -7.36 9.52 -9.91
N GLY A 229 -6.65 8.46 -10.32
CA GLY A 229 -6.91 7.74 -11.56
C GLY A 229 -8.28 7.04 -11.53
N ILE A 230 -8.55 6.27 -10.48
CA ILE A 230 -9.83 5.58 -10.28
C ILE A 230 -10.98 6.58 -10.19
N ALA A 231 -10.84 7.64 -9.39
CA ALA A 231 -11.87 8.66 -9.21
C ALA A 231 -12.22 9.36 -10.53
N ARG A 232 -11.21 9.66 -11.37
CA ARG A 232 -11.44 10.25 -12.70
C ARG A 232 -12.20 9.32 -13.64
N GLN A 233 -11.85 8.04 -13.68
CA GLN A 233 -12.55 7.06 -14.52
C GLN A 233 -13.99 6.83 -14.05
N ALA A 234 -14.18 6.68 -12.73
CA ALA A 234 -15.52 6.55 -12.13
C ALA A 234 -16.39 7.78 -12.42
N ALA A 235 -15.83 8.99 -12.34
CA ALA A 235 -16.53 10.22 -12.68
C ALA A 235 -16.99 10.24 -14.15
N ARG A 236 -16.18 9.72 -15.09
CA ARG A 236 -16.59 9.61 -16.51
C ARG A 236 -17.77 8.67 -16.71
N VAL A 237 -17.78 7.52 -16.04
CA VAL A 237 -18.95 6.63 -16.06
C VAL A 237 -20.17 7.34 -15.45
N GLY A 238 -19.99 8.03 -14.32
CA GLY A 238 -21.02 8.85 -13.69
C GLY A 238 -21.63 9.89 -14.64
N LEU A 239 -20.80 10.59 -15.42
CA LEU A 239 -21.24 11.56 -16.42
C LEU A 239 -22.14 10.93 -17.48
N VAL A 240 -21.77 9.75 -18.02
CA VAL A 240 -22.60 9.05 -19.02
C VAL A 240 -23.93 8.61 -18.40
N THR A 241 -23.92 8.05 -17.19
CA THR A 241 -25.15 7.64 -16.52
C THR A 241 -26.08 8.82 -16.21
N ALA A 242 -25.54 9.99 -15.86
CA ALA A 242 -26.32 11.21 -15.62
C ALA A 242 -26.84 11.86 -16.93
N ALA A 243 -26.16 11.66 -18.05
CA ALA A 243 -26.67 12.03 -19.37
C ALA A 243 -27.81 11.09 -19.78
N LEU A 244 -27.61 9.78 -19.64
CA LEU A 244 -28.61 8.76 -19.93
C LEU A 244 -29.90 8.96 -19.12
N SER A 245 -29.81 9.30 -17.82
CA SER A 245 -30.99 9.57 -16.99
C SER A 245 -31.81 10.79 -17.45
N ARG A 246 -31.21 11.67 -18.25
CA ARG A 246 -31.86 12.83 -18.88
C ARG A 246 -32.28 12.55 -20.33
N GLY A 247 -32.12 11.30 -20.81
CA GLY A 247 -32.44 10.90 -22.18
C GLY A 247 -31.38 11.30 -23.21
N ASP A 248 -30.21 11.81 -22.79
CA ASP A 248 -29.12 12.14 -23.71
C ASP A 248 -28.28 10.89 -24.01
N LEU A 249 -28.47 10.33 -25.20
CA LEU A 249 -27.77 9.14 -25.70
C LEU A 249 -26.49 9.46 -26.47
N THR A 250 -26.04 10.73 -26.49
CA THR A 250 -24.88 11.16 -27.28
C THR A 250 -23.58 11.12 -26.51
N VAL A 251 -23.63 11.13 -25.17
CA VAL A 251 -22.44 11.13 -24.30
C VAL A 251 -21.81 9.74 -24.23
N ARG A 252 -20.48 9.68 -24.22
CA ARG A 252 -19.67 8.46 -24.11
C ARG A 252 -18.60 8.60 -23.04
N SER A 253 -18.22 7.48 -22.42
CA SER A 253 -17.25 7.44 -21.32
C SER A 253 -15.82 7.71 -21.82
N GLY A 254 -15.50 7.27 -23.04
CA GLY A 254 -14.17 7.40 -23.63
C GLY A 254 -13.09 6.65 -22.84
N LEU A 255 -13.47 5.58 -22.13
CA LEU A 255 -12.55 4.74 -21.39
C LEU A 255 -12.01 3.62 -22.28
N ASP A 256 -10.69 3.56 -22.44
CA ASP A 256 -9.97 2.61 -23.29
C ASP A 256 -9.09 1.63 -22.50
N THR A 257 -9.17 1.65 -21.16
CA THR A 257 -8.42 0.73 -20.29
C THR A 257 -9.08 -0.64 -20.24
N SER A 258 -8.27 -1.67 -19.99
CA SER A 258 -8.74 -3.07 -19.89
C SER A 258 -9.12 -3.48 -18.45
N ASP A 259 -9.05 -2.55 -17.50
CA ASP A 259 -9.41 -2.78 -16.10
C ASP A 259 -10.93 -2.84 -15.88
N GLU A 260 -11.36 -3.08 -14.64
CA GLU A 260 -12.79 -3.19 -14.32
C GLU A 260 -13.59 -1.94 -14.69
N LEU A 261 -12.99 -0.75 -14.52
CA LEU A 261 -13.67 0.51 -14.83
C LEU A 261 -13.72 0.78 -16.33
N GLY A 262 -12.66 0.45 -17.07
CA GLY A 262 -12.66 0.54 -18.52
C GLY A 262 -13.67 -0.40 -19.17
N ARG A 263 -13.72 -1.66 -18.72
CA ARG A 263 -14.76 -2.62 -19.18
C ARG A 263 -16.17 -2.15 -18.86
N MET A 264 -16.39 -1.58 -17.67
CA MET A 264 -17.69 -1.01 -17.29
C MET A 264 -18.07 0.19 -18.19
N GLY A 265 -17.12 1.09 -18.48
CA GLY A 265 -17.34 2.21 -19.38
C GLY A 265 -17.68 1.77 -20.81
N GLN A 266 -16.94 0.80 -21.36
CA GLN A 266 -17.19 0.26 -22.70
C GLN A 266 -18.54 -0.45 -22.80
N ALA A 267 -18.91 -1.24 -21.78
CA ALA A 267 -20.23 -1.88 -21.73
C ALA A 267 -21.37 -0.85 -21.65
N LEU A 268 -21.19 0.23 -20.88
CA LEU A 268 -22.15 1.32 -20.81
C LEU A 268 -22.26 2.05 -22.16
N ASP A 269 -21.13 2.36 -22.80
CA ASP A 269 -21.10 3.02 -24.10
C ASP A 269 -21.82 2.18 -25.18
N ALA A 270 -21.61 0.85 -25.18
CA ALA A 270 -22.33 -0.08 -26.06
C ALA A 270 -23.84 -0.08 -25.77
N ALA A 271 -24.24 -0.10 -24.50
CA ALA A 271 -25.65 -0.07 -24.13
C ALA A 271 -26.35 1.22 -24.58
N VAL A 272 -25.66 2.38 -24.51
CA VAL A 272 -26.20 3.65 -24.99
C VAL A 272 -26.34 3.66 -26.52
N VAL A 273 -25.40 3.06 -27.26
CA VAL A 273 -25.52 2.88 -28.73
C VAL A 273 -26.74 2.05 -29.09
N GLU A 274 -26.92 0.89 -28.45
CA GLU A 274 -28.07 0.00 -28.70
C GLU A 274 -29.40 0.67 -28.35
N LEU A 275 -29.48 1.37 -27.22
CA LEU A 275 -30.68 2.12 -26.86
C LEU A 275 -31.01 3.21 -27.89
N GLY A 276 -29.99 3.88 -28.44
CA GLY A 276 -30.17 4.85 -29.52
C GLY A 276 -30.72 4.22 -30.80
N ALA A 277 -30.26 3.02 -31.16
CA ALA A 277 -30.78 2.28 -32.30
C ALA A 277 -32.25 1.87 -32.09
N VAL A 278 -32.61 1.41 -30.88
CA VAL A 278 -34.01 1.10 -30.53
C VAL A 278 -34.89 2.35 -30.65
N MET A 279 -34.46 3.50 -30.12
CA MET A 279 -35.23 4.74 -30.23
C MET A 279 -35.38 5.21 -31.68
N SER A 280 -34.34 5.06 -32.51
CA SER A 280 -34.43 5.37 -33.94
C SER A 280 -35.42 4.46 -34.67
N SER A 281 -35.49 3.17 -34.31
CA SER A 281 -36.47 2.23 -34.86
C SER A 281 -37.91 2.57 -34.42
N VAL A 282 -38.09 3.03 -33.17
CA VAL A 282 -39.39 3.51 -32.68
C VAL A 282 -39.86 4.73 -33.46
N VAL A 283 -38.97 5.70 -33.71
CA VAL A 283 -39.29 6.89 -34.53
C VAL A 283 -39.69 6.48 -35.94
N ALA A 284 -38.91 5.63 -36.62
CA ALA A 284 -39.23 5.16 -37.96
C ALA A 284 -40.57 4.39 -38.02
N SER A 285 -40.89 3.62 -36.98
CA SER A 285 -42.17 2.92 -36.87
C SER A 285 -43.34 3.89 -36.65
N ALA A 286 -43.13 4.93 -35.84
CA ALA A 286 -44.13 5.97 -35.62
C ALA A 286 -44.42 6.77 -36.90
N ASP A 287 -43.39 7.10 -37.68
CA ASP A 287 -43.54 7.77 -38.99
C ASP A 287 -44.32 6.89 -39.98
N ALA A 288 -44.01 5.58 -40.02
CA ALA A 288 -44.76 4.64 -40.85
C ALA A 288 -46.23 4.55 -40.43
N VAL A 289 -46.53 4.49 -39.13
CA VAL A 289 -47.91 4.49 -38.61
C VAL A 289 -48.63 5.81 -38.94
N ALA A 290 -47.95 6.95 -38.86
CA ALA A 290 -48.51 8.24 -39.23
C ALA A 290 -48.88 8.27 -40.73
N ALA A 291 -47.97 7.83 -41.61
CA ALA A 291 -48.22 7.74 -43.04
C ALA A 291 -49.39 6.79 -43.39
N SER A 292 -49.43 5.60 -42.78
CA SER A 292 -50.57 4.67 -42.97
C SER A 292 -51.89 5.25 -42.46
N SER A 293 -51.86 6.06 -41.39
CA SER A 293 -53.05 6.74 -40.88
C SER A 293 -53.55 7.83 -41.85
N GLU A 294 -52.65 8.53 -42.54
CA GLU A 294 -53.01 9.48 -43.61
C GLU A 294 -53.64 8.77 -44.82
N GLU A 295 -53.05 7.66 -45.29
CA GLU A 295 -53.61 6.84 -46.37
C GLU A 295 -54.99 6.27 -46.02
N LEU A 296 -55.17 5.80 -44.77
CA LEU A 296 -56.45 5.30 -44.29
C LEU A 296 -57.50 6.41 -44.22
N SER A 297 -57.11 7.62 -43.80
CA SER A 297 -58.00 8.79 -43.77
C SER A 297 -58.46 9.16 -45.20
N ALA A 298 -57.53 9.20 -46.16
CA ALA A 298 -57.84 9.44 -47.56
C ALA A 298 -58.77 8.36 -48.15
N SER A 299 -58.48 7.10 -47.87
CA SER A 299 -59.33 5.97 -48.30
C SER A 299 -60.73 6.04 -47.69
N SER A 300 -60.83 6.41 -46.40
CA SER A 300 -62.12 6.60 -45.72
C SER A 300 -62.94 7.73 -46.33
N ALA A 301 -62.30 8.84 -46.71
CA ALA A 301 -62.95 9.95 -47.41
C ALA A 301 -63.47 9.53 -48.79
N GLN A 302 -62.69 8.77 -49.55
CA GLN A 302 -63.10 8.22 -50.85
C GLN A 302 -64.29 7.25 -50.71
N ILE A 303 -64.26 6.37 -49.71
CA ILE A 303 -65.37 5.46 -49.40
C ILE A 303 -66.64 6.26 -49.07
N SER A 304 -66.53 7.31 -48.26
CA SER A 304 -67.66 8.18 -47.94
C SER A 304 -68.26 8.82 -49.19
N ALA A 305 -67.43 9.36 -50.08
CA ALA A 305 -67.88 9.94 -51.35
C ALA A 305 -68.56 8.90 -52.26
N SER A 306 -67.99 7.69 -52.37
CA SER A 306 -68.57 6.60 -53.16
C SER A 306 -69.90 6.10 -52.56
N ALA A 307 -70.03 6.10 -51.23
CA ALA A 307 -71.28 5.76 -50.55
C ALA A 307 -72.37 6.82 -50.79
N GLU A 308 -72.02 8.12 -50.79
CA GLU A 308 -72.93 9.21 -51.17
C GLU A 308 -73.41 9.06 -52.62
N GLU A 309 -72.50 8.77 -53.56
CA GLU A 309 -72.86 8.57 -54.97
C GLU A 309 -73.72 7.32 -55.17
N THR A 310 -73.40 6.21 -54.49
CA THR A 310 -74.22 4.99 -54.52
C THR A 310 -75.63 5.24 -53.97
N SER A 311 -75.74 6.05 -52.90
CA SER A 311 -77.02 6.46 -52.32
C SER A 311 -77.84 7.29 -53.32
N ALA A 312 -77.20 8.26 -53.99
CA ALA A 312 -77.84 9.05 -55.03
C ALA A 312 -78.33 8.18 -56.20
N GLN A 313 -77.50 7.25 -56.69
CA GLN A 313 -77.86 6.31 -57.75
C GLN A 313 -79.00 5.38 -57.34
N SER A 314 -79.02 4.91 -56.09
CA SER A 314 -80.12 4.12 -55.53
C SER A 314 -81.43 4.93 -55.52
N GLY A 315 -81.37 6.23 -55.23
CA GLY A 315 -82.50 7.15 -55.36
C GLY A 315 -83.03 7.25 -56.79
N VAL A 316 -82.13 7.38 -57.78
CA VAL A 316 -82.48 7.36 -59.21
C VAL A 316 -83.15 6.02 -59.59
N VAL A 317 -82.56 4.89 -59.19
CA VAL A 317 -83.14 3.55 -59.44
C VAL A 317 -84.53 3.42 -58.81
N SER A 318 -84.72 3.92 -57.59
CA SER A 318 -86.04 3.93 -56.92
C SER A 318 -87.06 4.71 -57.73
N SER A 319 -86.72 5.92 -58.19
CA SER A 319 -87.61 6.74 -59.03
C SER A 319 -87.95 6.06 -60.37
N ALA A 320 -86.97 5.42 -61.01
CA ALA A 320 -87.20 4.65 -62.23
C ALA A 320 -88.10 3.43 -61.98
N ALA A 321 -87.93 2.74 -60.84
CA ALA A 321 -88.80 1.63 -60.45
C ALA A 321 -90.25 2.10 -60.17
N GLU A 322 -90.45 3.29 -59.58
CA GLU A 322 -91.78 3.91 -59.45
C GLU A 322 -92.41 4.22 -60.81
N GLU A 323 -91.62 4.74 -61.76
CA GLU A 323 -92.08 5.01 -63.11
C GLU A 323 -92.44 3.73 -63.87
N VAL A 324 -91.60 2.68 -63.78
CA VAL A 324 -91.90 1.36 -64.32
C VAL A 324 -93.18 0.79 -63.70
N THR A 325 -93.36 0.92 -62.39
CA THR A 325 -94.58 0.47 -61.70
C THR A 325 -95.81 1.19 -62.25
N ARG A 326 -95.72 2.51 -62.45
CA ARG A 326 -96.79 3.32 -63.06
C ARG A 326 -97.08 2.86 -64.50
N ASN A 327 -96.05 2.58 -65.28
CA ASN A 327 -96.21 2.03 -66.64
C ASN A 327 -96.86 0.65 -66.62
N VAL A 328 -96.48 -0.24 -65.71
CA VAL A 328 -97.10 -1.56 -65.52
C VAL A 328 -98.57 -1.42 -65.13
N GLN A 329 -98.92 -0.47 -64.25
CA GLN A 329 -100.32 -0.16 -63.92
C GLN A 329 -101.10 0.33 -65.15
N THR A 330 -100.52 1.21 -65.96
CA THR A 330 -101.12 1.67 -67.22
C THR A 330 -101.32 0.50 -68.19
N VAL A 331 -100.33 -0.38 -68.34
CA VAL A 331 -100.43 -1.58 -69.18
C VAL A 331 -101.49 -2.54 -68.65
N ALA A 332 -101.57 -2.74 -67.33
CA ALA A 332 -102.60 -3.56 -66.71
C ALA A 332 -104.00 -2.99 -66.98
N ALA A 333 -104.18 -1.68 -66.84
CA ALA A 333 -105.44 -1.01 -67.19
C ALA A 333 -105.77 -1.18 -68.68
N GLY A 334 -104.79 -1.02 -69.58
CA GLY A 334 -104.99 -1.27 -71.01
C GLY A 334 -105.30 -2.74 -71.33
N ALA A 335 -104.74 -3.70 -70.58
CA ALA A 335 -105.05 -5.11 -70.71
C ALA A 335 -106.47 -5.45 -70.19
N GLU A 336 -106.92 -4.80 -69.12
CA GLU A 336 -108.30 -4.89 -68.63
C GLU A 336 -109.30 -4.33 -69.64
N GLU A 337 -108.99 -3.18 -70.24
CA GLU A 337 -109.79 -2.55 -71.29
C GLU A 337 -109.82 -3.41 -72.56
N MET A 338 -108.68 -3.94 -73.01
CA MET A 338 -108.63 -4.95 -74.08
C MET A 338 -109.46 -6.20 -73.72
N GLY A 339 -109.37 -6.68 -72.48
CA GLY A 339 -110.17 -7.81 -72.02
C GLY A 339 -111.67 -7.52 -72.03
N ALA A 340 -112.08 -6.29 -71.72
CA ALA A 340 -113.46 -5.83 -71.86
C ALA A 340 -113.89 -5.78 -73.33
N SER A 341 -113.07 -5.20 -74.22
CA SER A 341 -113.34 -5.17 -75.66
C SER A 341 -113.39 -6.57 -76.26
N ILE A 342 -112.54 -7.51 -75.83
CA ILE A 342 -112.61 -8.91 -76.27
C ILE A 342 -113.93 -9.57 -75.81
N ARG A 343 -114.37 -9.32 -74.57
CA ARG A 343 -115.69 -9.79 -74.09
C ARG A 343 -116.84 -9.15 -74.86
N GLU A 344 -116.73 -7.88 -75.20
CA GLU A 344 -117.72 -7.17 -76.02
C GLU A 344 -117.75 -7.71 -77.45
N ILE A 345 -116.59 -7.94 -78.07
CA ILE A 345 -116.45 -8.60 -79.38
C ILE A 345 -117.03 -10.02 -79.32
N ALA A 346 -116.74 -10.79 -78.27
CA ALA A 346 -117.28 -12.13 -78.08
C ALA A 346 -118.81 -12.12 -77.92
N THR A 347 -119.35 -11.14 -77.18
CA THR A 347 -120.80 -10.92 -77.06
C THR A 347 -121.42 -10.56 -78.41
N ASN A 348 -120.86 -9.58 -79.12
CA ASN A 348 -121.31 -9.17 -80.46
C ASN A 348 -121.21 -10.31 -81.49
N ALA A 349 -120.17 -11.14 -81.42
CA ALA A 349 -119.98 -12.30 -82.30
C ALA A 349 -120.95 -13.45 -81.96
N ALA A 350 -121.30 -13.64 -80.69
CA ALA A 350 -122.33 -14.58 -80.25
C ALA A 350 -123.73 -14.12 -80.69
N GLU A 351 -124.03 -12.84 -80.53
CA GLU A 351 -125.28 -12.20 -80.99
C GLU A 351 -125.40 -12.26 -82.53
N ALA A 352 -124.29 -12.09 -83.25
CA ALA A 352 -124.24 -12.29 -84.70
C ALA A 352 -124.40 -13.76 -85.14
N SER A 353 -124.03 -14.74 -84.29
CA SER A 353 -124.22 -16.18 -84.57
C SER A 353 -125.64 -16.68 -84.27
N GLU A 354 -126.43 -15.97 -83.46
CA GLU A 354 -127.83 -16.30 -83.16
C GLU A 354 -128.80 -15.79 -84.25
N VAL A 355 -128.32 -14.92 -85.14
CA VAL A 355 -129.07 -14.33 -86.27
C VAL A 355 -128.80 -15.05 -87.61
N ALA A 356 -127.91 -16.06 -87.63
CA ALA A 356 -127.56 -16.88 -88.80
C ALA A 356 -128.25 -18.26 -88.76
#